data_AF-A0AAV0XBU6-F1
#
_entry.id   AF-A0AAV0XBU6-F1
#
_cell.length_a   1.000
_cell.length_b   1.000
_cell.length_c   1.000
_cell.angle_alpha   90.00
_cell.angle_beta   90.00
_cell.angle_gamma   90.00
#
_symmetry.space_group_name_H-M   'P 1'
#
loop_
_entity.id
_entity.type
_entity.pdbx_description
1 polymer ?
#
loop_
_entity_poly.entity_id
_entity_poly.type
_entity_poly.pdbx_seq_one_letter_code
_entity_poly.pdbx_strand_id
1 'polypeptide(L)'
;MNFTELLSIVSNSDTGISFLQQHNIVKVSEVCENGHIMFIKGSRWRCQKRSCRKEKGLRINNWLTGSRLPIHTIVHFIYYWAREMSSVTFCKRELNMGQNAVVDWSNYLREVCVTEIFLNHIWQSLCGEHVSENKTHLKLSSKIFLNSGLHYN
;
A
#
# COMPACT_ATOMS: atom_id res chain seq x y z
N MET A 1 -5.49 7.61 13.43
CA MET A 1 -4.02 7.71 13.42
C MET A 1 -3.54 9.02 12.80
N ASN A 2 -2.75 9.80 13.53
CA ASN A 2 -2.07 11.01 13.03
C ASN A 2 -0.69 10.67 12.42
N PHE A 3 0.02 11.67 11.86
CA PHE A 3 1.26 11.40 11.15
C PHE A 3 2.41 11.03 12.08
N THR A 4 2.49 11.63 13.27
CA THR A 4 3.50 11.32 14.28
C THR A 4 3.39 9.87 14.75
N GLU A 5 2.16 9.40 14.98
CA GLU A 5 1.88 7.99 15.26
C GLU A 5 2.32 7.10 14.09
N LEU A 6 1.98 7.46 12.85
CA LEU A 6 2.41 6.70 11.67
C LEU A 6 3.93 6.65 11.54
N LEU A 7 4.65 7.75 11.80
CA LEU A 7 6.11 7.78 11.77
C LEU A 7 6.73 6.85 12.82
N SER A 8 6.11 6.75 14.00
CA SER A 8 6.56 5.83 15.05
C SER A 8 6.40 4.36 14.65
N ILE A 9 5.32 4.05 13.91
CA ILE A 9 5.04 2.69 13.43
C ILE A 9 5.86 2.36 12.18
N VAL A 10 5.97 3.30 11.24
CA VAL A 10 6.61 3.15 9.93
C VAL A 10 7.76 4.14 9.83
N SER A 11 8.85 3.83 10.52
CA SER A 11 10.07 4.66 10.54
C SER A 11 11.05 4.31 9.43
N ASN A 12 10.98 3.09 8.91
CA ASN A 12 11.90 2.57 7.89
C ASN A 12 11.23 1.53 6.99
N SER A 13 11.93 1.06 5.97
CA SER A 13 11.36 0.14 4.99
C SER A 13 10.94 -1.21 5.59
N ASP A 14 11.62 -1.73 6.61
CA ASP A 14 11.25 -3.02 7.21
C ASP A 14 9.94 -2.89 7.99
N THR A 15 9.81 -1.84 8.81
CA THR A 15 8.54 -1.53 9.48
C THR A 15 7.41 -1.22 8.49
N GLY A 16 7.74 -0.57 7.35
CA GLY A 16 6.78 -0.34 6.26
C GLY A 16 6.33 -1.62 5.57
N ILE A 17 7.21 -2.62 5.42
CA ILE A 17 6.84 -3.95 4.92
C ILE A 17 5.85 -4.60 5.86
N SER A 18 6.15 -4.63 7.16
CA SER A 18 5.25 -5.21 8.17
C SER A 18 3.88 -4.51 8.18
N PHE A 19 3.86 -3.19 8.08
CA PHE A 19 2.62 -2.42 7.94
C PHE A 19 1.84 -2.84 6.68
N LEU A 20 2.48 -2.88 5.51
CA LEU A 20 1.82 -3.31 4.27
C LEU A 20 1.35 -4.77 4.31
N GLN A 21 2.02 -5.63 5.08
CA GLN A 21 1.59 -7.01 5.32
C GLN A 21 0.32 -7.09 6.17
N GLN A 22 0.21 -6.28 7.23
CA GLN A 22 -1.00 -6.17 8.04
C GLN A 22 -2.22 -5.73 7.22
N HIS A 23 -1.99 -4.94 6.16
CA HIS A 23 -3.03 -4.44 5.26
C HIS A 23 -3.20 -5.28 3.98
N ASN A 24 -2.61 -6.48 3.90
CA ASN A 24 -2.70 -7.40 2.75
C ASN A 24 -2.23 -6.83 1.40
N ILE A 25 -1.41 -5.77 1.41
CA ILE A 25 -0.81 -5.20 0.19
C ILE A 25 0.42 -6.01 -0.21
N VAL A 26 1.22 -6.40 0.77
CA VAL A 26 2.34 -7.33 0.61
C VAL A 26 1.96 -8.63 1.30
N LYS A 27 2.22 -9.77 0.67
CA LYS A 27 1.93 -11.07 1.29
C LYS A 27 2.77 -11.26 2.55
N VAL A 28 2.23 -11.98 3.54
CA VAL A 28 2.95 -12.37 4.76
C VAL A 28 3.95 -13.50 4.47
N SER A 29 3.60 -14.39 3.54
CA SER A 29 4.42 -15.52 3.10
C SER A 29 4.33 -15.72 1.59
N GLU A 30 5.39 -16.24 0.99
CA GLU A 30 5.44 -16.58 -0.43
C GLU A 30 6.00 -18.00 -0.60
N VAL A 31 5.70 -18.64 -1.72
CA VAL A 31 6.25 -19.96 -2.06
C VAL A 31 7.16 -19.87 -3.28
N CYS A 32 8.25 -20.63 -3.26
CA CYS A 32 9.13 -20.75 -4.43
C CYS A 32 8.54 -21.70 -5.47
N GLU A 33 9.12 -21.74 -6.67
CA GLU A 33 8.70 -22.63 -7.77
C GLU A 33 8.69 -24.12 -7.37
N ASN A 34 9.54 -24.49 -6.41
CA ASN A 34 9.64 -25.85 -5.87
C ASN A 34 8.74 -26.10 -4.64
N GLY A 35 7.80 -25.19 -4.32
CA GLY A 35 6.84 -25.35 -3.22
C GLY A 35 7.35 -25.09 -1.80
N HIS A 36 8.58 -24.58 -1.62
CA HIS A 36 9.10 -24.24 -0.29
C HIS A 36 8.68 -22.84 0.15
N ILE A 37 8.48 -22.65 1.47
CA ILE A 37 8.16 -21.36 2.08
C ILE A 37 9.35 -20.39 1.95
N MET A 38 9.05 -19.13 1.64
CA MET A 38 9.98 -18.03 1.50
C MET A 38 9.75 -16.95 2.55
N PHE A 39 10.83 -16.26 2.92
CA PHE A 39 10.83 -15.18 3.90
C PHE A 39 11.50 -13.94 3.32
N ILE A 40 11.10 -12.78 3.81
CA ILE A 40 11.68 -11.51 3.36
C ILE A 40 13.04 -11.32 4.01
N LYS A 41 14.05 -11.03 3.19
CA LYS A 41 15.36 -10.57 3.63
C LYS A 41 15.75 -9.33 2.82
N GLY A 42 15.71 -8.17 3.46
CA GLY A 42 15.82 -6.88 2.77
C GLY A 42 14.65 -6.70 1.79
N SER A 43 14.95 -6.49 0.50
CA SER A 43 13.94 -6.25 -0.53
C SER A 43 13.57 -7.50 -1.36
N ARG A 44 13.88 -8.71 -0.87
CA ARG A 44 13.68 -9.96 -1.62
C ARG A 44 13.09 -11.06 -0.75
N TRP A 45 12.18 -11.84 -1.35
CA TRP A 45 11.79 -13.14 -0.85
C TRP A 45 12.93 -14.12 -1.07
N ARG A 46 13.31 -14.87 -0.04
CA ARG A 46 14.34 -15.92 -0.13
C ARG A 46 13.78 -17.25 0.37
N CYS A 47 14.00 -18.30 -0.40
CA CYS A 47 13.69 -19.67 0.01
C CYS A 47 14.59 -20.09 1.18
N GLN A 48 14.01 -20.71 2.22
CA GLN A 48 14.77 -21.17 3.39
C GLN A 48 15.70 -22.35 3.07
N LYS A 49 15.30 -23.20 2.13
CA LYS A 49 16.06 -24.41 1.80
C LYS A 49 17.37 -24.01 1.13
N ARG A 50 18.49 -24.24 1.83
CA ARG A 50 19.85 -23.85 1.39
C ARG A 50 20.22 -24.41 0.02
N SER A 51 19.71 -25.58 -0.35
CA SER A 51 19.93 -26.16 -1.69
C SER A 51 19.08 -25.52 -2.79
N CYS A 52 17.93 -24.92 -2.47
CA CYS A 52 17.03 -24.32 -3.45
C CYS A 52 17.53 -22.95 -3.94
N ARG A 53 17.98 -22.08 -3.02
CA ARG A 53 18.53 -20.74 -3.30
C ARG A 53 17.67 -19.81 -4.18
N LYS A 54 16.41 -20.15 -4.42
CA LYS A 54 15.48 -19.33 -5.22
C LYS A 54 15.13 -18.05 -4.47
N GLU A 55 15.01 -16.96 -5.21
CA GLU A 55 14.63 -15.65 -4.71
C GLU A 55 13.61 -14.98 -5.63
N LYS A 56 12.74 -14.16 -5.06
CA LYS A 56 11.78 -13.32 -5.80
C LYS A 56 11.89 -11.88 -5.31
N GLY A 57 11.68 -10.90 -6.19
CA GLY A 57 11.60 -9.51 -5.77
C GLY A 57 10.39 -9.29 -4.86
N LEU A 58 10.56 -8.53 -3.78
CA LEU A 58 9.46 -8.20 -2.87
C LEU A 58 8.31 -7.46 -3.58
N ARG A 59 8.66 -6.62 -4.54
CA ARG A 59 7.76 -5.68 -5.21
C ARG A 59 6.99 -6.28 -6.39
N ILE A 60 7.15 -7.57 -6.67
CA ILE A 60 6.54 -8.20 -7.85
C ILE A 60 5.08 -8.56 -7.53
N ASN A 61 4.18 -8.28 -8.46
CA ASN A 61 2.75 -8.61 -8.39
C ASN A 61 2.03 -8.02 -7.17
N ASN A 62 2.41 -6.81 -6.76
CA ASN A 62 1.71 -6.03 -5.75
C ASN A 62 1.83 -4.52 -6.04
N TRP A 63 1.32 -3.68 -5.15
CA TRP A 63 1.26 -2.23 -5.34
C TRP A 63 2.63 -1.54 -5.46
N LEU A 64 3.70 -2.22 -5.04
CA LEU A 64 5.06 -1.67 -5.10
C LEU A 64 5.73 -1.93 -6.46
N THR A 65 5.07 -2.63 -7.39
CA THR A 65 5.60 -3.02 -8.70
C THR A 65 6.09 -1.78 -9.46
N GLY A 66 7.31 -1.85 -10.01
CA GLY A 66 7.91 -0.75 -10.78
C GLY A 66 8.43 0.43 -9.95
N SER A 67 7.98 0.60 -8.71
CA SER A 67 8.43 1.71 -7.86
C SER A 67 9.83 1.48 -7.31
N ARG A 68 10.63 2.55 -7.35
CA ARG A 68 11.98 2.63 -6.75
C ARG A 68 11.98 3.40 -5.43
N LEU A 69 10.86 3.96 -5.02
CA LEU A 69 10.77 4.72 -3.77
C LEU A 69 10.97 3.81 -2.56
N PRO A 70 11.60 4.28 -1.47
CA PRO A 70 11.64 3.55 -0.22
C PRO A 70 10.22 3.20 0.27
N ILE A 71 10.06 2.04 0.92
CA ILE A 71 8.72 1.53 1.26
C ILE A 71 8.04 2.43 2.29
N HIS A 72 8.78 2.92 3.28
CA HIS A 72 8.25 3.88 4.26
C HIS A 72 7.76 5.17 3.57
N THR A 73 8.53 5.72 2.62
CA THR A 73 8.14 6.90 1.83
C THR A 73 6.82 6.68 1.09
N ILE A 74 6.61 5.48 0.52
CA ILE A 74 5.36 5.12 -0.14
C ILE A 74 4.21 5.15 0.87
N VAL A 75 4.37 4.52 2.04
CA VAL A 75 3.32 4.50 3.08
C VAL A 75 2.98 5.93 3.55
N HIS A 76 3.98 6.76 3.80
CA HIS A 76 3.80 8.17 4.17
C HIS A 76 3.11 8.97 3.06
N PHE A 77 3.50 8.75 1.80
CA PHE A 77 2.87 9.39 0.66
C PHE A 77 1.38 9.03 0.57
N ILE A 78 1.01 7.75 0.71
CA ILE A 78 -0.39 7.33 0.69
C ILE A 78 -1.18 8.00 1.83
N TYR A 79 -0.58 8.08 3.02
CA TYR A 79 -1.19 8.77 4.17
C TYR A 79 -1.51 10.24 3.89
N TYR A 80 -0.56 10.97 3.27
CA TYR A 80 -0.72 12.38 2.93
C TYR A 80 -1.65 12.60 1.74
N TRP A 81 -1.55 11.74 0.73
CA TRP A 81 -2.42 11.76 -0.44
C TRP A 81 -3.89 11.57 -0.04
N ALA A 82 -4.16 10.64 0.89
CA ALA A 82 -5.50 10.43 1.42
C ALA A 82 -6.06 11.63 2.21
N ARG A 83 -5.22 12.60 2.58
CA ARG A 83 -5.58 13.87 3.25
C ARG A 83 -5.48 15.07 2.32
N GLU A 84 -5.38 14.84 1.01
CA GLU A 84 -5.26 15.89 0.00
C GLU A 84 -3.99 16.76 0.17
N MET A 85 -2.97 16.23 0.85
CA MET A 85 -1.69 16.88 1.11
C MET A 85 -0.57 16.30 0.22
N SER A 86 -0.79 16.24 -1.09
CA SER A 86 0.13 15.57 -2.03
C SER A 86 0.74 16.51 -3.08
N SER A 87 0.79 17.82 -2.82
CA SER A 87 1.43 18.76 -3.76
C SER A 87 2.91 18.42 -3.98
N VAL A 88 3.42 18.67 -5.18
CA VAL A 88 4.82 18.36 -5.53
C VAL A 88 5.80 19.05 -4.58
N THR A 89 5.55 20.32 -4.25
CA THR A 89 6.38 21.09 -3.31
C THR A 89 6.38 20.48 -1.92
N PHE A 90 5.21 20.06 -1.43
CA PHE A 90 5.08 19.41 -0.13
C PHE A 90 5.83 18.07 -0.11
N CYS A 91 5.56 17.19 -1.07
CA CYS A 91 6.19 15.86 -1.15
C CYS A 91 7.71 15.94 -1.38
N LYS A 92 8.20 16.96 -2.09
CA LYS A 92 9.64 17.20 -2.23
C LYS A 92 10.27 17.58 -0.89
N ARG A 93 9.60 18.43 -0.10
CA ARG A 93 10.11 18.91 1.19
C ARG A 93 10.03 17.84 2.28
N GLU A 94 8.88 17.21 2.43
CA GLU A 94 8.60 16.29 3.55
C GLU A 94 9.03 14.85 3.27
N LEU A 95 8.93 14.40 2.01
CA LEU A 95 9.15 12.99 1.64
C LEU A 95 10.34 12.79 0.71
N ASN A 96 11.05 13.87 0.34
CA ASN A 96 12.13 13.85 -0.64
C ASN A 96 11.74 13.18 -1.98
N MET A 97 10.49 13.36 -2.41
CA MET A 97 9.99 12.78 -3.66
C MET A 97 10.20 13.74 -4.84
N GLY A 98 10.70 13.21 -5.95
CA GLY A 98 10.77 13.94 -7.22
C GLY A 98 9.38 14.14 -7.84
N GLN A 99 9.23 15.20 -8.64
CA GLN A 99 7.96 15.55 -9.29
C GLN A 99 7.32 14.38 -10.03
N ASN A 100 8.08 13.68 -10.87
CA ASN A 100 7.56 12.54 -11.63
C ASN A 100 7.03 11.44 -10.70
N ALA A 101 7.76 11.11 -9.63
CA ALA A 101 7.32 10.11 -8.67
C ALA A 101 6.02 10.53 -7.95
N VAL A 102 5.84 11.82 -7.63
CA VAL A 102 4.60 12.34 -7.04
C VAL A 102 3.43 12.20 -8.01
N VAL A 103 3.62 12.56 -9.27
CA VAL A 103 2.59 12.46 -10.31
C VAL A 103 2.22 11.00 -10.57
N ASP A 104 3.22 10.14 -10.77
CA ASP A 104 3.05 8.71 -11.04
C ASP A 104 2.26 8.03 -9.91
N TRP A 105 2.68 8.25 -8.66
CA TRP A 105 1.98 7.69 -7.50
C TRP A 105 0.59 8.27 -7.29
N SER A 106 0.38 9.56 -7.57
CA SER A 106 -0.94 10.17 -7.50
C SER A 106 -1.89 9.55 -8.53
N ASN A 107 -1.42 9.35 -9.77
CA ASN A 107 -2.21 8.71 -10.83
C ASN A 107 -2.50 7.26 -10.50
N TYR A 108 -1.50 6.51 -10.02
CA TYR A 108 -1.68 5.14 -9.57
C TYR A 108 -2.75 5.01 -8.48
N LEU A 109 -2.72 5.86 -7.45
CA LEU A 109 -3.72 5.83 -6.39
C LEU A 109 -5.13 6.19 -6.90
N ARG A 110 -5.25 7.10 -7.88
CA ARG A 110 -6.53 7.37 -8.55
C ARG A 110 -7.05 6.16 -9.31
N GLU A 111 -6.20 5.47 -10.07
CA GLU A 111 -6.59 4.26 -10.81
C GLU A 111 -7.07 3.14 -9.88
N VAL A 112 -6.38 2.94 -8.74
CA VAL A 112 -6.81 1.99 -7.72
C VAL A 112 -8.17 2.40 -7.16
N CYS A 113 -8.38 3.68 -6.81
CA CYS A 113 -9.68 4.17 -6.33
C CYS A 113 -10.79 3.94 -7.36
N VAL A 114 -10.56 4.28 -8.64
CA VAL A 114 -11.53 4.11 -9.72
C VAL A 114 -11.88 2.63 -9.91
N THR A 115 -10.89 1.75 -9.89
CA THR A 115 -11.10 0.30 -10.01
C THR A 115 -11.96 -0.23 -8.87
N GLU A 116 -11.67 0.19 -7.64
CA GLU A 116 -12.48 -0.17 -6.47
C GLU A 116 -13.92 0.35 -6.58
N ILE A 117 -14.13 1.59 -7.04
CA ILE A 117 -15.46 2.17 -7.28
C ILE A 117 -16.22 1.36 -8.34
N PHE A 118 -15.57 1.07 -9.46
CA PHE A 118 -16.16 0.34 -10.56
C PHE A 118 -16.58 -1.08 -10.15
N LEU A 119 -15.70 -1.80 -9.44
CA LEU A 119 -16.02 -3.11 -8.90
C LEU A 119 -17.20 -3.03 -7.92
N ASN A 120 -17.19 -2.06 -7.00
CA ASN A 120 -18.32 -1.88 -6.08
C ASN A 120 -19.64 -1.61 -6.82
N HIS A 121 -19.62 -0.82 -7.89
CA HIS A 121 -20.81 -0.53 -8.71
C HIS A 121 -21.31 -1.77 -9.46
N ILE A 122 -20.42 -2.57 -10.03
CA ILE A 122 -20.79 -3.86 -10.64
C ILE A 122 -21.40 -4.79 -9.60
N TRP A 123 -20.78 -4.92 -8.42
CA TRP A 123 -21.31 -5.73 -7.32
C TRP A 123 -22.72 -5.28 -6.91
N GLN A 124 -22.97 -3.97 -6.80
CA GLN A 124 -24.30 -3.43 -6.52
C GLN A 124 -25.31 -3.80 -7.61
N SER A 125 -24.92 -3.68 -8.88
CA SER A 125 -25.78 -4.00 -10.03
C SER A 125 -26.13 -5.49 -10.12
N LEU A 126 -25.21 -6.37 -9.68
CA LEU A 126 -25.41 -7.82 -9.70
C LEU A 126 -26.13 -8.36 -8.46
N CYS A 127 -25.96 -7.73 -7.29
CA CYS A 127 -26.46 -8.24 -6.01
C CYS A 127 -27.64 -7.46 -5.42
N GLY A 128 -28.02 -6.30 -5.98
CA GLY A 128 -29.26 -5.61 -5.63
C GLY A 128 -29.30 -4.93 -4.25
N GLU A 129 -28.16 -4.70 -3.58
CA GLU A 129 -28.12 -4.01 -2.29
C GLU A 129 -27.57 -2.58 -2.39
N HIS A 130 -28.31 -1.64 -1.78
CA HIS A 130 -27.96 -0.23 -1.65
C HIS A 130 -26.78 -0.05 -0.68
N VAL A 131 -25.65 0.47 -1.18
CA VAL A 131 -24.59 1.03 -0.33
C VAL A 131 -24.66 2.54 -0.43
N SER A 132 -24.86 3.24 0.69
CA SER A 132 -25.01 4.68 0.77
C SER A 132 -23.81 5.46 0.18
N GLU A 133 -24.14 6.56 -0.53
CA GLU A 133 -23.29 7.30 -1.49
C GLU A 133 -22.04 8.02 -0.94
N ASN A 134 -21.66 7.85 0.34
CA ASN A 134 -20.53 8.58 0.94
C ASN A 134 -19.29 7.72 1.25
N LYS A 135 -18.93 6.72 0.42
CA LYS A 135 -17.86 5.74 0.75
C LYS A 135 -16.82 5.44 -0.34
N THR A 136 -16.65 6.30 -1.34
CA THR A 136 -15.72 6.02 -2.46
C THR A 136 -14.33 6.60 -2.26
N HIS A 137 -14.19 7.82 -1.72
CA HIS A 137 -12.89 8.39 -1.32
C HIS A 137 -12.32 7.76 -0.03
N LEU A 138 -13.20 7.19 0.79
CA LEU A 138 -12.88 6.61 2.09
C LEU A 138 -12.43 5.15 2.03
N LYS A 139 -12.45 4.46 0.88
CA LYS A 139 -12.17 3.00 0.82
C LYS A 139 -10.68 2.62 0.70
N LEU A 140 -9.87 3.40 -0.01
CA LEU A 140 -8.41 3.24 0.03
C LEU A 140 -7.85 3.61 1.42
N SER A 141 -8.36 4.71 1.97
CA SER A 141 -8.04 5.13 3.33
C SER A 141 -8.68 4.22 4.38
N SER A 142 -9.79 3.52 4.11
CA SER A 142 -10.36 2.58 5.09
C SER A 142 -9.67 1.22 5.14
N LYS A 143 -9.22 0.70 3.99
CA LYS A 143 -8.41 -0.53 3.94
C LYS A 143 -7.03 -0.36 4.60
N ILE A 144 -6.42 0.83 4.53
CA ILE A 144 -5.07 1.09 5.06
C ILE A 144 -5.09 1.88 6.39
N PHE A 145 -6.06 2.77 6.64
CA PHE A 145 -5.98 3.77 7.72
C PHE A 145 -7.25 3.98 8.57
N LEU A 146 -8.41 3.36 8.29
CA LEU A 146 -9.63 3.51 9.13
C LEU A 146 -9.93 2.31 10.06
N ASN A 147 -9.21 1.20 9.96
CA ASN A 147 -9.34 0.11 10.95
C ASN A 147 -8.61 0.37 12.29
N SER A 148 -8.09 1.58 12.52
CA SER A 148 -7.48 2.00 13.80
C SER A 148 -8.41 2.88 14.68
N GLY A 149 -9.73 2.76 14.52
CA GLY A 149 -10.68 3.10 15.58
C GLY A 149 -10.92 4.59 15.84
N LEU A 150 -11.45 5.32 14.85
CA LEU A 150 -12.14 6.58 15.12
C LEU A 150 -13.50 6.57 14.40
N HIS A 151 -14.52 6.11 15.12
CA HIS A 151 -15.88 6.60 14.92
C HIS A 151 -15.86 8.08 15.30
N TYR A 152 -16.01 8.96 14.32
CA TYR A 152 -16.31 10.37 14.60
C TYR A 152 -17.79 10.45 14.93
N ASN A 153 -18.09 10.81 16.19
CA ASN A 153 -19.37 11.35 16.61
C ASN A 153 -19.53 12.78 16.07
#